data_AF-A0AAW4DRC7-F1
#
_entry.id   AF-A0AAW4DRC7-F1
#
_cell.length_a   1.000
_cell.length_b   1.000
_cell.length_c   1.000
_cell.angle_alpha   90.00
_cell.angle_beta   90.00
_cell.angle_gamma   90.00
#
_symmetry.space_group_name_H-M   'P 1'
#
loop_
_entity.id
_entity.type
_entity.pdbx_description
1 polymer ?
#
loop_
_entity_poly.entity_id
_entity_poly.type
_entity_poly.pdbx_seq_one_letter_code
_entity_poly.pdbx_strand_id
1 'polypeptide(L)'
;MQFHYIIIGGTLLAYTMYLSSVQYIEPSTVGMLGAFEPLIATILSVSLLHADFGPMDMFGGFLIIVATFMQLMPSRNPIKKNDE
;
A
#
# COMPACT_ATOMS: atom_id res chain seq x y z
N MET A 1 17.76 -3.41 25.38
CA MET A 1 16.97 -2.17 25.24
C MET A 1 17.22 -1.45 23.89
N GLN A 2 17.17 -2.15 22.75
CA GLN A 2 17.49 -1.53 21.43
C GLN A 2 16.33 -1.53 20.42
N PHE A 3 15.11 -1.89 20.84
CA PHE A 3 13.94 -1.95 19.95
C PHE A 3 13.07 -0.69 19.99
N HIS A 4 13.38 0.28 20.87
CA HIS A 4 12.56 1.45 21.09
C HIS A 4 12.40 2.31 19.82
N TYR A 5 13.43 2.39 18.96
CA TYR A 5 13.34 3.15 17.71
C TYR A 5 12.37 2.50 16.70
N ILE A 6 12.35 1.16 16.63
CA ILE A 6 11.41 0.40 15.78
C ILE A 6 9.99 0.60 16.30
N ILE A 7 9.80 0.46 17.61
CA ILE A 7 8.48 0.57 18.24
C ILE A 7 7.93 1.99 18.09
N ILE A 8 8.71 3.02 18.43
CA ILE A 8 8.22 4.41 18.41
C ILE A 8 8.11 4.93 16.97
N GLY A 9 9.16 4.75 16.16
CA GLY A 9 9.21 5.28 14.80
C GLY A 9 8.49 4.39 13.79
N GLY A 10 8.89 3.13 13.70
CA GLY A 10 8.39 2.19 12.68
C GLY A 10 6.97 1.69 12.92
N THR A 11 6.53 1.60 14.17
CA THR A 11 5.21 1.04 14.51
C THR A 11 4.23 2.12 14.99
N LEU A 12 4.51 2.78 16.11
CA LEU A 12 3.53 3.66 16.77
C LEU A 12 3.26 4.94 15.98
N LEU A 13 4.31 5.61 15.49
CA LEU A 13 4.18 6.81 14.66
C LEU A 13 3.52 6.48 13.30
N ALA A 14 4.03 5.46 12.60
CA ALA A 14 3.48 5.05 11.30
C ALA A 14 1.99 4.67 11.40
N TYR A 15 1.61 3.91 12.43
CA TYR A 15 0.23 3.53 12.67
C TYR A 15 -0.66 4.73 13.04
N THR A 16 -0.15 5.68 13.84
CA THR A 16 -0.90 6.89 14.18
C THR A 16 -1.12 7.79 12.95
N MET A 17 -0.11 7.91 12.06
CA MET A 17 -0.26 8.62 10.79
C MET A 17 -1.26 7.93 9.86
N TYR A 18 -1.27 6.59 9.82
CA TYR A 18 -2.26 5.82 9.07
C TYR A 18 -3.68 6.07 9.58
N LEU A 19 -3.91 5.94 10.90
CA LEU A 19 -5.22 6.21 11.50
C LEU A 19 -5.67 7.66 11.26
N SER A 20 -4.75 8.61 11.36
CA SER A 20 -5.02 10.01 11.06
C SER A 20 -5.43 10.18 9.60
N SER A 21 -4.74 9.56 8.64
CA SER A 21 -5.06 9.61 7.20
C SER A 21 -6.49 9.18 6.89
N VAL A 22 -6.99 8.12 7.55
CA VAL A 22 -8.37 7.61 7.37
C VAL A 22 -9.44 8.61 7.83
N GLN A 23 -9.10 9.56 8.72
CA GLN A 23 -10.03 10.61 9.13
C GLN A 23 -10.12 11.77 8.13
N TYR A 24 -9.13 11.92 7.23
CA TYR A 24 -9.06 13.00 6.25
C TYR A 24 -9.32 12.55 4.80
N ILE A 25 -9.08 11.27 4.49
CA ILE A 25 -9.15 10.71 3.14
C ILE A 25 -10.16 9.56 3.15
N GLU A 26 -11.00 9.47 2.10
CA GLU A 26 -11.94 8.35 1.98
C GLU A 26 -11.20 6.99 2.08
N PRO A 27 -11.78 6.00 2.79
CA PRO A 27 -11.19 4.67 2.93
C PRO A 27 -10.84 4.01 1.59
N SER A 28 -11.60 4.32 0.53
CA SER A 28 -11.34 3.90 -0.84
C SER A 28 -9.96 4.38 -1.33
N THR A 29 -9.63 5.64 -1.09
CA THR A 29 -8.37 6.26 -1.52
C THR A 29 -7.20 5.84 -0.65
N VAL A 30 -7.40 5.68 0.66
CA VAL A 30 -6.38 5.09 1.55
C VAL A 30 -6.07 3.65 1.14
N GLY A 31 -7.10 2.85 0.81
CA GLY A 31 -6.94 1.49 0.30
C GLY A 31 -6.21 1.43 -1.04
N MET A 32 -6.51 2.36 -1.96
CA MET A 32 -5.77 2.50 -3.22
C MET A 32 -4.29 2.82 -2.98
N LEU A 33 -3.97 3.72 -2.04
CA LEU A 33 -2.59 4.02 -1.66
C LEU A 33 -1.87 2.82 -1.04
N GLY A 34 -2.57 2.05 -0.20
CA GLY A 34 -2.06 0.80 0.35
C GLY A 34 -1.73 -0.25 -0.72
N ALA A 35 -2.48 -0.28 -1.82
CA ALA A 35 -2.21 -1.17 -2.95
C ALA A 35 -0.88 -0.91 -3.68
N PHE A 36 -0.24 0.26 -3.43
CA PHE A 36 1.10 0.56 -3.93
C PHE A 36 2.22 0.07 -3.00
N GLU A 37 1.91 -0.40 -1.79
CA GLU A 37 2.91 -0.93 -0.85
C GLU A 37 3.86 -1.96 -1.49
N PRO A 38 3.39 -3.02 -2.19
CA PRO A 38 4.29 -3.98 -2.81
C PRO A 38 5.16 -3.36 -3.92
N LEU A 39 4.67 -2.33 -4.62
CA LEU A 39 5.42 -1.63 -5.66
C LEU A 39 6.54 -0.78 -5.06
N ILE A 40 6.24 -0.01 -4.01
CA ILE A 40 7.23 0.80 -3.28
C ILE A 40 8.25 -0.10 -2.59
N ALA A 41 7.82 -1.20 -1.97
CA ALA A 41 8.70 -2.18 -1.34
C ALA A 41 9.70 -2.77 -2.34
N THR A 42 9.25 -3.09 -3.56
CA THR A 42 10.12 -3.59 -4.63
C THR A 42 11.14 -2.53 -5.06
N ILE A 43 10.70 -1.29 -5.29
CA ILE A 43 11.58 -0.19 -5.69
C ILE A 43 12.64 0.07 -4.62
N LEU A 44 12.24 0.14 -3.35
CA LEU A 44 13.16 0.37 -2.24
C LEU A 44 14.10 -0.82 -2.04
N SER A 45 13.62 -2.05 -2.17
CA SER A 45 14.46 -3.25 -2.07
C SER A 45 15.58 -3.25 -3.12
N VAL A 46 15.26 -2.97 -4.38
CA VAL A 46 16.27 -2.92 -5.45
C VAL A 46 17.18 -1.70 -5.29
N SER A 47 16.63 -0.52 -4.99
CA SER A 47 17.40 0.73 -4.98
C SER A 47 18.27 0.90 -3.73
N LEU A 48 17.77 0.48 -2.56
CA LEU A 48 18.44 0.70 -1.28
C LEU A 48 19.24 -0.53 -0.83
N LEU A 49 18.66 -1.74 -0.97
CA LEU A 49 19.29 -2.99 -0.54
C LEU A 49 20.12 -3.62 -1.66
N HIS A 50 20.07 -3.10 -2.89
CA HIS A 50 20.73 -3.68 -4.07
C HIS A 50 20.37 -5.17 -4.25
N ALA A 51 19.12 -5.53 -3.92
CA ALA A 51 18.65 -6.89 -4.05
C ALA A 51 18.76 -7.35 -5.51
N ASP A 52 19.25 -8.58 -5.72
CA ASP A 52 19.35 -9.17 -7.06
C ASP A 52 17.96 -9.26 -7.68
N PHE A 53 17.75 -8.53 -8.79
CA PHE A 53 16.49 -8.52 -9.50
C PHE A 53 16.55 -9.54 -10.65
N GLY A 54 16.13 -10.77 -10.35
CA GLY A 54 16.15 -11.88 -11.27
C GLY A 54 14.92 -12.00 -12.16
N PRO A 55 14.85 -13.04 -13.01
CA PRO A 55 13.71 -13.30 -13.89
C PRO A 55 12.40 -13.54 -13.13
N MET A 56 12.48 -14.18 -11.94
CA MET A 56 11.30 -14.40 -11.09
C MET A 56 10.83 -13.10 -10.41
N ASP A 57 11.74 -12.19 -10.08
CA ASP A 57 11.38 -10.88 -9.51
C ASP A 57 10.74 -9.98 -10.57
N MET A 58 11.17 -10.08 -11.83
CA MET A 58 10.47 -9.46 -12.96
C MET A 58 9.02 -9.96 -13.09
N PHE A 59 8.82 -11.28 -13.00
CA PHE A 59 7.49 -11.87 -13.07
C PHE A 59 6.62 -11.46 -11.88
N GLY A 60 7.17 -11.49 -10.66
CA GLY A 60 6.51 -11.01 -9.46
C GLY A 60 6.16 -9.52 -9.54
N GLY A 61 7.09 -8.68 -10.02
CA GLY A 61 6.87 -7.26 -10.26
C GLY A 61 5.77 -7.00 -11.28
N PHE A 62 5.71 -7.79 -12.36
CA PHE A 62 4.61 -7.73 -13.32
C PHE A 62 3.25 -8.03 -12.67
N LEU A 63 3.18 -9.09 -11.85
CA LEU A 63 1.96 -9.44 -11.11
C LEU A 63 1.55 -8.34 -10.12
N ILE A 64 2.51 -7.72 -9.42
CA ILE A 64 2.26 -6.59 -8.52
C ILE A 64 1.63 -5.42 -9.29
N ILE A 65 2.19 -5.05 -10.45
CA ILE A 65 1.64 -3.98 -11.29
C ILE A 65 0.20 -4.30 -11.70
N VAL A 66 -0.06 -5.52 -12.16
CA VAL A 66 -1.41 -5.94 -12.55
C VAL A 66 -2.38 -5.86 -11.36
N ALA A 67 -1.98 -6.34 -10.18
CA ALA A 67 -2.80 -6.30 -8.98
C ALA A 67 -3.12 -4.86 -8.55
N THR A 68 -2.11 -3.97 -8.53
CA THR A 68 -2.31 -2.54 -8.22
C THR A 68 -3.26 -1.89 -9.23
N PHE A 69 -3.09 -2.12 -10.54
CA PHE A 69 -4.00 -1.60 -11.55
C PHE A 69 -5.44 -2.10 -11.39
N MET A 70 -5.61 -3.36 -11.02
CA MET A 70 -6.94 -3.94 -10.79
C MET A 70 -7.61 -3.30 -9.56
N GLN A 71 -6.85 -2.95 -8.54
CA GLN A 71 -7.34 -2.28 -7.34
C GLN A 71 -7.71 -0.80 -7.57
N LEU A 72 -7.06 -0.15 -8.54
CA LEU A 72 -7.35 1.23 -8.96
C LEU A 72 -8.63 1.34 -9.81
N MET A 73 -9.15 0.23 -10.34
CA MET A 73 -10.42 0.26 -11.05
C MET A 73 -11.55 0.62 -10.07
N PRO A 74 -12.28 1.73 -10.28
CA PRO A 74 -13.38 2.09 -9.42
C PRO A 74 -14.45 1.02 -9.52
N SER A 75 -14.64 0.22 -8.46
CA SER A 75 -15.81 -0.63 -8.34
C SER A 75 -17.02 0.30 -8.16
N ARG A 76 -17.67 0.65 -9.27
CA ARG A 76 -18.94 1.37 -9.26
C ARG A 76 -19.98 0.44 -8.67
N ASN A 77 -20.10 0.42 -7.34
CA ASN A 77 -21.28 -0.14 -6.72
C ASN A 77 -22.40 0.88 -6.94
N PRO A 78 -23.45 0.59 -7.75
CA PRO A 78 -24.60 1.47 -7.81
C PRO A 78 -25.24 1.44 -6.43
N ILE A 79 -25.04 2.50 -5.64
CA ILE A 79 -25.77 2.70 -4.39
C ILE A 79 -27.24 2.80 -4.80
N LYS A 80 -27.98 1.71 -4.57
CA LYS A 80 -29.42 1.69 -4.74
C LYS A 80 -30.00 2.65 -3.70
N LYS A 81 -30.29 3.87 -4.14
CA LYS A 81 -31.08 4.84 -3.40
C LYS A 81 -32.46 4.20 -3.18
N ASN A 82 -32.67 3.63 -2.00
CA ASN A 82 -34.02 3.32 -1.55
C ASN A 82 -34.63 4.67 -1.17
N ASP A 83 -35.24 5.31 -2.16
CA ASP A 83 -36.25 6.32 -1.92
C ASP A 83 -37.52 5.58 -1.46
N GLU A 84 -38.00 5.99 -0.28
CA GLU A 84 -39.32 5.74 0.33
C GLU A 84 -39.58 4.38 1.03
#